data_AF-A0A9E1XYJ5-F1
#
_entry.id   AF-A0A9E1XYJ5-F1
#
_cell.length_a   1.000
_cell.length_b   1.000
_cell.length_c   1.000
_cell.angle_alpha   90.00
_cell.angle_beta   90.00
_cell.angle_gamma   90.00
#
_symmetry.space_group_name_H-M   'P 1'
#
loop_
_entity.id
_entity.type
_entity.pdbx_description
1 polymer ?
#
loop_
_entity_poly.entity_id
_entity_poly.type
_entity_poly.pdbx_seq_one_letter_code
_entity_poly.pdbx_strand_id
1 'polypeptide(L)'
;MSSENTMTPYQEDFGNMIEAGFIAVKNLDEGAAHRLFHAANILKPESTAPMIGIGYIYLNKLQHKEAADLFEQVIDKEPDNDLATMFLGLSYVLSDDKQGEGEKLIKTTMKKTEDPAIQNLGKVALEWNEKDLKSENKKKFIL
;
A
#
# COMPACT_ATOMS: atom_id res chain seq x y z
N MET A 1 35.66 10.93 14.73
CA MET A 1 35.38 9.49 14.95
C MET A 1 34.10 9.20 14.19
N SER A 2 34.22 8.64 13.00
CA SER A 2 33.08 8.10 12.25
C SER A 2 32.53 6.94 13.07
N SER A 3 31.32 7.11 13.62
CA SER A 3 30.60 6.00 14.24
C SER A 3 30.51 4.88 13.20
N GLU A 4 31.18 3.77 13.44
CA GLU A 4 30.92 2.52 12.72
C GLU A 4 29.41 2.34 12.69
N ASN A 5 28.83 2.20 11.49
CA ASN A 5 27.41 1.97 11.35
C ASN A 5 27.11 0.61 12.01
N THR A 6 26.63 0.64 13.26
CA THR A 6 26.39 -0.55 14.09
C THR A 6 25.35 -1.50 13.47
N MET A 7 24.67 -1.06 12.41
CA MET A 7 23.66 -1.82 11.69
C MET A 7 24.21 -2.60 10.48
N THR A 8 25.51 -2.50 10.18
CA THR A 8 26.15 -3.18 9.03
C THR A 8 25.88 -4.70 8.98
N PRO A 9 25.94 -5.44 10.10
CA PRO A 9 25.66 -6.89 10.09
C PRO A 9 24.22 -7.25 9.72
N TYR A 10 23.28 -6.33 9.87
CA TYR A 10 21.83 -6.59 9.70
C TYR A 10 21.29 -6.10 8.36
N GLN A 11 22.14 -5.59 7.46
CA GLN A 11 21.70 -5.05 6.17
C GLN A 11 20.97 -6.09 5.29
N GLU A 12 21.35 -7.36 5.43
CA GLU A 12 20.71 -8.50 4.75
C GLU A 12 19.32 -8.83 5.31
N ASP A 13 19.03 -8.45 6.56
CA ASP A 13 17.73 -8.70 7.21
C ASP A 13 16.62 -7.78 6.71
N PHE A 14 16.93 -6.76 5.91
CA PHE A 14 15.94 -5.82 5.40
C PHE A 14 14.74 -6.54 4.72
N GLY A 15 15.02 -7.48 3.81
CA GLY A 15 13.97 -8.24 3.13
C GLY A 15 13.11 -9.05 4.12
N ASN A 16 13.77 -9.73 5.06
CA ASN A 16 13.10 -10.50 6.12
C ASN A 16 12.19 -9.62 6.98
N MET A 17 12.61 -8.40 7.32
CA MET A 17 11.80 -7.45 8.09
C MET A 17 10.59 -6.96 7.31
N ILE A 18 10.74 -6.71 6.00
CA ILE A 18 9.61 -6.35 5.13
C ILE A 18 8.59 -7.49 5.06
N GLU A 19 9.05 -8.71 4.78
CA GLU A 19 8.19 -9.89 4.68
C GLU A 19 7.48 -10.19 6.02
N ALA A 20 8.22 -10.21 7.12
CA ALA A 20 7.65 -10.39 8.45
C ALA A 20 6.65 -9.28 8.79
N GLY A 21 6.92 -8.05 8.37
CA GLY A 21 6.00 -6.92 8.52
C GLY A 21 4.66 -7.19 7.84
N PHE A 22 4.66 -7.63 6.58
CA PHE A 22 3.43 -8.00 5.87
C PHE A 22 2.73 -9.22 6.45
N ILE A 23 3.47 -10.21 6.97
CA ILE A 23 2.89 -11.34 7.72
C ILE A 23 2.17 -10.84 8.98
N ALA A 24 2.77 -9.92 9.73
CA ALA A 24 2.15 -9.32 10.90
C ALA A 24 0.87 -8.55 10.54
N VAL A 25 0.87 -7.78 9.44
CA VAL A 25 -0.34 -7.13 8.92
C VAL A 25 -1.44 -8.15 8.62
N LYS A 26 -1.11 -9.26 7.94
CA LYS A 26 -2.08 -10.33 7.64
C LYS A 26 -2.67 -10.96 8.90
N ASN A 27 -1.90 -11.02 9.98
CA ASN A 27 -2.33 -11.53 11.28
C ASN A 27 -3.01 -10.46 12.16
N LEU A 28 -3.26 -9.26 11.62
CA LEU A 28 -3.84 -8.12 12.35
C LEU A 28 -2.98 -7.67 13.55
N ASP A 29 -1.69 -8.03 13.58
CA ASP A 29 -0.73 -7.56 14.58
C ASP A 29 -0.07 -6.26 14.08
N GLU A 30 -0.85 -5.18 14.16
CA GLU A 30 -0.42 -3.84 13.75
C GLU A 30 0.82 -3.39 14.54
N GLY A 31 0.93 -3.77 15.81
CA GLY A 31 2.06 -3.41 16.66
C GLY A 31 3.37 -4.03 16.18
N ALA A 32 3.35 -5.33 15.85
CA ALA A 32 4.51 -5.99 15.27
C ALA A 32 4.84 -5.44 13.89
N ALA A 33 3.84 -5.22 13.02
CA ALA A 33 4.05 -4.67 11.69
C ALA A 33 4.77 -3.31 11.72
N HIS A 34 4.31 -2.38 12.57
CA HIS A 34 4.97 -1.07 12.74
C HIS A 34 6.42 -1.19 13.21
N ARG A 35 6.69 -2.07 14.19
CA ARG A 35 8.07 -2.27 14.68
C ARG A 35 8.99 -2.83 13.59
N LEU A 36 8.48 -3.76 12.78
CA LEU A 36 9.24 -4.38 11.69
C LEU A 36 9.52 -3.40 10.55
N PHE A 37 8.51 -2.65 10.11
CA PHE A 37 8.71 -1.61 9.09
C PHE A 37 9.62 -0.48 9.58
N HIS A 38 9.50 -0.07 10.85
CA HIS A 38 10.42 0.90 11.45
C HIS A 38 11.87 0.38 11.48
N ALA A 39 12.08 -0.88 11.86
CA ALA A 39 13.40 -1.49 11.83
C ALA A 39 13.96 -1.54 10.40
N ALA A 40 13.16 -1.94 9.41
CA ALA A 40 13.56 -1.93 8.00
C ALA A 40 13.94 -0.51 7.52
N ASN A 41 13.19 0.51 7.93
CA ASN A 41 13.48 1.91 7.62
C ASN A 41 14.78 2.40 8.27
N ILE A 42 15.14 1.93 9.46
CA ILE A 42 16.46 2.23 10.06
C ILE A 42 17.59 1.61 9.23
N LEU A 43 17.39 0.39 8.71
CA LEU A 43 18.41 -0.30 7.92
C LEU A 43 18.64 0.35 6.56
N LYS A 44 17.55 0.72 5.86
CA LYS A 44 17.58 1.34 4.53
C LYS A 44 16.62 2.54 4.45
N PRO A 45 17.00 3.71 4.99
CA PRO A 45 16.16 4.90 5.03
C PRO A 45 15.76 5.44 3.64
N GLU A 46 16.53 5.08 2.61
CA GLU A 46 16.27 5.44 1.22
C GLU A 46 15.19 4.56 0.55
N SER A 47 14.91 3.37 1.11
CA SER A 47 13.92 2.47 0.54
C SER A 47 12.50 2.92 0.88
N THR A 48 11.61 2.89 -0.11
CA THR A 48 10.20 3.19 0.09
C THR A 48 9.38 1.98 0.57
N ALA A 49 9.95 0.77 0.58
CA ALA A 49 9.20 -0.44 0.92
C ALA A 49 8.53 -0.41 2.31
N PRO A 50 9.17 0.10 3.38
CA PRO A 50 8.50 0.30 4.67
C PRO A 50 7.31 1.26 4.57
N MET A 51 7.42 2.34 3.77
CA MET A 51 6.33 3.31 3.58
C MET A 51 5.13 2.66 2.89
N ILE A 52 5.35 1.79 1.90
CA ILE A 52 4.30 0.98 1.27
C ILE A 52 3.61 0.09 2.32
N GLY A 53 4.38 -0.56 3.18
CA GLY A 53 3.86 -1.38 4.27
C GLY A 53 2.94 -0.60 5.22
N ILE A 54 3.36 0.60 5.65
CA ILE A 54 2.54 1.47 6.51
C ILE A 54 1.30 1.99 5.78
N GLY A 55 1.43 2.39 4.50
CA GLY A 55 0.28 2.79 3.68
C GLY A 55 -0.75 1.66 3.55
N TYR A 56 -0.28 0.42 3.43
CA TYR A 56 -1.16 -0.75 3.40
C TYR A 56 -1.88 -0.99 4.74
N ILE A 57 -1.24 -0.69 5.88
CA ILE A 57 -1.92 -0.68 7.18
C ILE A 57 -3.05 0.35 7.20
N TYR A 58 -2.81 1.57 6.72
CA TYR A 58 -3.86 2.60 6.64
C TYR A 58 -5.02 2.16 5.74
N LEU A 59 -4.75 1.52 4.60
CA LEU A 59 -5.79 0.93 3.75
C LEU A 59 -6.65 -0.08 4.51
N ASN A 60 -6.05 -1.01 5.25
CA ASN A 60 -6.77 -2.02 6.03
C ASN A 60 -7.64 -1.40 7.14
N LYS A 61 -7.28 -0.20 7.60
CA LYS A 61 -8.03 0.58 8.61
C LYS A 61 -9.06 1.52 7.99
N LEU A 62 -9.26 1.47 6.68
CA LEU A 62 -10.13 2.36 5.91
C LEU A 62 -9.72 3.84 6.01
N GLN A 63 -8.45 4.10 6.33
CA GLN A 63 -7.86 5.44 6.38
C GLN A 63 -7.34 5.82 4.99
N HIS A 64 -8.27 5.98 4.05
CA HIS A 64 -7.98 6.09 2.62
C HIS A 64 -7.13 7.32 2.27
N LYS A 65 -7.32 8.43 3.01
CA LYS A 65 -6.56 9.66 2.78
C LYS A 65 -5.10 9.51 3.20
N GLU A 66 -4.87 9.01 4.41
CA GLU A 66 -3.53 8.78 4.96
C GLU A 66 -2.77 7.73 4.15
N ALA A 67 -3.47 6.71 3.65
CA ALA A 67 -2.92 5.74 2.71
C ALA A 67 -2.50 6.41 1.39
N ALA A 68 -3.39 7.20 0.77
CA ALA A 68 -3.09 7.90 -0.47
C ALA A 68 -1.89 8.84 -0.33
N ASP A 69 -1.85 9.64 0.74
CA ASP A 69 -0.75 10.57 1.02
C ASP A 69 0.61 9.83 1.11
N LEU A 70 0.64 8.62 1.67
CA LEU A 70 1.85 7.79 1.71
C LEU A 70 2.21 7.25 0.32
N PHE A 71 1.26 6.73 -0.43
CA PHE A 71 1.55 6.18 -1.75
C PHE A 71 1.95 7.25 -2.77
N GLU A 72 1.40 8.46 -2.67
CA GLU A 72 1.87 9.62 -3.44
C GLU A 72 3.35 9.90 -3.16
N GLN A 73 3.76 9.93 -1.88
CA GLN A 73 5.17 10.09 -1.52
C GLN A 73 6.08 8.96 -2.01
N VAL A 74 5.56 7.72 -2.06
CA VAL A 74 6.30 6.59 -2.65
C VAL A 74 6.50 6.82 -4.13
N ILE A 75 5.46 7.20 -4.87
CA ILE A 75 5.50 7.43 -6.32
C ILE A 75 6.38 8.63 -6.68
N ASP A 76 6.41 9.68 -5.85
CA ASP A 76 7.32 10.82 -6.02
C ASP A 76 8.79 10.40 -6.01
N LYS A 77 9.13 9.37 -5.22
CA LYS A 77 10.49 8.80 -5.12
C LYS A 77 10.75 7.69 -6.13
N GLU A 78 9.74 6.87 -6.39
CA GLU A 78 9.79 5.71 -7.29
C GLU A 78 8.63 5.76 -8.28
N PRO A 79 8.73 6.57 -9.35
CA PRO A 79 7.62 6.79 -10.30
C PRO A 79 7.18 5.54 -11.06
N ASP A 80 8.04 4.52 -11.12
CA ASP A 80 7.75 3.23 -11.77
C ASP A 80 7.31 2.13 -10.77
N ASN A 81 6.99 2.50 -9.53
CA ASN A 81 6.45 1.56 -8.55
C ASN A 81 4.97 1.27 -8.84
N ASP A 82 4.74 0.24 -9.66
CA ASP A 82 3.39 -0.19 -10.06
C ASP A 82 2.54 -0.60 -8.86
N LEU A 83 3.14 -1.17 -7.81
CA LEU A 83 2.42 -1.59 -6.60
C LEU A 83 1.91 -0.37 -5.81
N ALA A 84 2.74 0.64 -5.61
CA ALA A 84 2.35 1.88 -4.96
C ALA A 84 1.27 2.62 -5.77
N THR A 85 1.41 2.65 -7.10
CA THR A 85 0.39 3.23 -7.99
C THR A 85 -0.94 2.46 -7.90
N MET A 86 -0.88 1.13 -7.79
CA MET A 86 -2.08 0.29 -7.60
C MET A 86 -2.77 0.58 -6.26
N PHE A 87 -2.00 0.70 -5.17
CA PHE A 87 -2.55 1.03 -3.86
C PHE A 87 -3.06 2.47 -3.76
N LEU A 88 -2.46 3.43 -4.45
CA LEU A 88 -3.01 4.78 -4.59
C LEU A 88 -4.36 4.74 -5.31
N GLY A 89 -4.41 4.01 -6.44
CA GLY A 89 -5.65 3.81 -7.17
C GLY A 89 -6.75 3.18 -6.30
N LEU A 90 -6.41 2.17 -5.50
CA LEU A 90 -7.32 1.55 -4.54
C LEU A 90 -7.77 2.54 -3.45
N SER A 91 -6.85 3.32 -2.89
CA SER A 91 -7.15 4.35 -1.88
C SER A 91 -8.14 5.38 -2.42
N TYR A 92 -7.98 5.79 -3.68
CA TYR A 92 -8.88 6.72 -4.35
C TYR A 92 -10.24 6.10 -4.69
N VAL A 93 -10.27 4.83 -5.12
CA VAL A 93 -11.53 4.10 -5.36
C VAL A 93 -12.37 3.99 -4.09
N LEU A 94 -11.72 3.79 -2.95
CA LEU A 94 -12.38 3.68 -1.66
C LEU A 94 -12.70 5.06 -1.04
N SER A 95 -12.21 6.16 -1.63
CA SER A 95 -12.55 7.52 -1.22
C SER A 95 -13.79 8.03 -1.96
N ASP A 96 -14.63 8.81 -1.27
CA ASP A 96 -15.88 9.33 -1.82
C ASP A 96 -15.67 10.35 -2.96
N ASP A 97 -14.53 11.04 -2.99
CA ASP A 97 -14.25 12.19 -3.86
C ASP A 97 -13.40 11.86 -5.09
N LYS A 98 -12.65 10.76 -5.06
CA LYS A 98 -11.63 10.42 -6.09
C LYS A 98 -11.86 9.09 -6.81
N GLN A 99 -13.03 8.49 -6.66
CA GLN A 99 -13.33 7.15 -7.19
C GLN A 99 -13.02 6.99 -8.70
N GLY A 100 -13.38 7.98 -9.52
CA GLY A 100 -13.11 7.97 -10.96
C GLY A 100 -11.62 8.09 -11.32
N GLU A 101 -10.85 8.86 -10.55
CA GLU A 101 -9.40 8.96 -10.71
C GLU A 101 -8.72 7.66 -10.31
N GLY A 102 -9.16 7.05 -9.20
CA GLY A 102 -8.68 5.76 -8.74
C GLY A 102 -8.88 4.65 -9.76
N GLU A 103 -10.07 4.55 -10.36
CA GLU A 103 -10.33 3.58 -11.42
C GLU A 103 -9.42 3.76 -12.64
N LYS A 104 -9.17 5.02 -13.03
CA LYS A 104 -8.30 5.33 -14.16
C LYS A 104 -6.85 4.92 -13.86
N LEU A 105 -6.37 5.17 -12.64
CA LEU A 105 -5.06 4.75 -12.18
C LEU A 105 -4.94 3.23 -12.26
N ILE A 106 -5.85 2.49 -11.61
CA ILE A 106 -5.85 1.02 -11.61
C ILE A 106 -5.85 0.47 -13.04
N LYS A 107 -6.75 0.93 -13.91
CA LYS A 107 -6.85 0.47 -15.30
C LYS A 107 -5.58 0.75 -16.12
N THR A 108 -4.92 1.88 -15.88
CA THR A 108 -3.67 2.23 -16.55
C THR A 108 -2.54 1.34 -16.07
N THR A 109 -2.39 1.18 -14.75
CA THR A 109 -1.35 0.33 -14.15
C THR A 109 -1.47 -1.12 -14.59
N MET A 110 -2.69 -1.68 -14.61
CA MET A 110 -2.93 -3.05 -15.08
C MET A 110 -2.49 -3.28 -16.54
N LYS A 111 -2.55 -2.25 -17.39
CA LYS A 111 -2.13 -2.35 -18.80
C LYS A 111 -0.61 -2.21 -18.96
N LYS A 112 0.05 -1.47 -18.07
CA LYS A 112 1.50 -1.21 -18.10
C LYS A 112 2.29 -2.36 -17.47
N THR A 113 1.81 -2.85 -16.32
CA THR A 113 2.56 -3.80 -15.51
C THR A 113 2.59 -5.19 -16.12
N GLU A 114 3.75 -5.85 -16.04
CA GLU A 114 3.93 -7.25 -16.42
C GLU A 114 3.67 -8.21 -15.24
N ASP A 115 3.50 -7.69 -14.02
CA ASP A 115 3.28 -8.48 -12.81
C ASP A 115 1.81 -8.97 -12.73
N PRO A 116 1.56 -10.29 -12.86
CA PRO A 116 0.21 -10.84 -12.80
C PRO A 116 -0.46 -10.63 -11.43
N ALA A 117 0.30 -10.52 -10.35
CA ALA A 117 -0.24 -10.26 -9.01
C ALA A 117 -0.84 -8.85 -8.94
N ILE A 118 -0.16 -7.85 -9.50
CA ILE A 118 -0.66 -6.46 -9.57
C ILE A 118 -1.87 -6.39 -10.50
N GLN A 119 -1.83 -7.09 -11.64
CA GLN A 119 -3.00 -7.18 -12.54
C GLN A 119 -4.22 -7.78 -11.83
N ASN A 120 -4.03 -8.87 -11.09
CA ASN A 120 -5.10 -9.52 -10.33
C ASN A 120 -5.64 -8.63 -9.20
N LEU A 121 -4.77 -7.91 -8.49
CA LEU A 121 -5.17 -6.95 -7.47
C LEU A 121 -6.07 -5.86 -8.06
N GLY A 122 -5.65 -5.27 -9.19
CA GLY A 122 -6.44 -4.26 -9.89
C GLY A 122 -7.79 -4.78 -10.37
N LYS A 123 -7.84 -6.02 -10.89
CA LYS A 123 -9.10 -6.65 -11.29
C LYS A 123 -10.06 -6.81 -10.11
N VAL A 124 -9.59 -7.33 -8.99
CA VAL A 124 -10.41 -7.50 -7.77
C VAL A 124 -10.94 -6.15 -7.28
N ALA A 125 -10.07 -5.13 -7.25
CA ALA A 125 -10.45 -3.78 -6.83
C ALA A 125 -11.58 -3.18 -7.69
N LEU A 126 -11.49 -3.32 -9.03
CA LEU A 126 -12.53 -2.83 -9.93
C LEU A 126 -13.85 -3.60 -9.80
N GLU A 127 -13.79 -4.92 -9.62
CA GLU A 127 -14.99 -5.74 -9.43
C GLU A 127 -15.74 -5.38 -8.14
N TRP A 128 -15.03 -5.16 -7.03
CA TRP A 128 -15.61 -4.69 -5.77
C TRP A 128 -16.26 -3.32 -5.95
N ASN A 129 -15.59 -2.42 -6.64
CA ASN A 129 -16.10 -1.08 -6.89
C ASN A 129 -17.39 -1.07 -7.75
N GLU A 130 -17.46 -1.91 -8.78
CA GLU A 130 -18.65 -2.02 -9.64
C GLU A 130 -19.83 -2.68 -8.92
N LYS A 131 -19.58 -3.74 -8.14
CA LYS A 131 -20.63 -4.52 -7.48
C LYS A 131 -21.10 -3.89 -6.18
N ASP A 132 -20.20 -3.34 -5.37
CA ASP A 132 -20.52 -2.97 -3.98
C ASP A 132 -20.61 -1.46 -3.78
N LEU A 133 -19.84 -0.65 -4.52
CA LEU A 133 -19.87 0.81 -4.41
C LEU A 133 -20.85 1.46 -5.40
N LYS A 134 -20.97 0.92 -6.61
CA LYS A 134 -21.81 1.50 -7.69
C LYS A 134 -23.21 0.88 -7.82
N SER A 135 -23.42 -0.35 -7.34
CA SER A 135 -24.79 -0.89 -7.25
C SER A 135 -25.50 -0.27 -6.04
N GLU A 136 -26.79 0.09 -6.18
CA GLU A 136 -27.57 0.87 -5.22
C GLU A 136 -27.84 0.18 -3.85
N ASN A 137 -26.84 -0.27 -3.09
CA ASN A 137 -27.03 -0.70 -1.71
C ASN A 137 -27.04 0.46 -0.68
N LYS A 138 -26.91 1.72 -1.14
CA LYS A 138 -27.05 2.94 -0.30
C LYS A 138 -28.43 3.15 0.34
N LYS A 139 -29.45 2.33 0.01
CA LYS A 139 -30.85 2.53 0.46
C LYS A 139 -31.40 1.52 1.49
N LYS A 140 -30.58 0.69 2.14
CA LYS A 140 -31.12 -0.33 3.07
C LYS A 140 -30.92 -0.14 4.58
N PHE A 141 -30.38 1.00 5.03
CA PHE A 141 -30.27 1.31 6.46
C PHE A 141 -30.78 2.71 6.81
N ILE A 142 -31.97 3.06 6.30
CA ILE A 142 -32.82 4.06 6.96
C ILE A 142 -34.13 3.34 7.29
N LEU A 143 -34.17 2.76 8.49
CA LEU A 143 -35.39 2.52 9.28
C LEU A 143 -35.09 2.98 10.70
#